data_AF-A0ABD7VRP9-F1
#
_entry.id   AF-A0ABD7VRP9-F1
#
_cell.length_a   1.000
_cell.length_b   1.000
_cell.length_c   1.000
_cell.angle_alpha   90.00
_cell.angle_beta   90.00
_cell.angle_gamma   90.00
#
_symmetry.space_group_name_H-M   'P 1'
#
loop_
_entity.id
_entity.type
_entity.pdbx_description
1 polymer ?
#
loop_
_entity_poly.entity_id
_entity_poly.type
_entity_poly.pdbx_seq_one_letter_code
_entity_poly.pdbx_strand_id
1 'polypeptide(L)' 'MGEAYSHLSEEERQVIQIEIGNGTSIRRIGLMLGRNASTVSREIKRNTWFPSNESES' A
#
# COMPACT_ATOMS: atom_id res chain seq x y z
N MET A 1 10.11 -9.51 -20.77
CA MET A 1 8.70 -9.06 -20.78
C MET A 1 8.50 -8.29 -19.50
N GLY A 2 8.46 -6.96 -19.57
CA GLY A 2 8.35 -6.12 -18.39
C GLY A 2 6.96 -6.28 -17.80
N GLU A 3 6.88 -6.75 -16.56
CA GLU A 3 5.69 -6.68 -15.73
C GLU A 3 5.17 -5.24 -15.83
N ALA A 4 4.04 -5.03 -16.51
CA ALA A 4 3.42 -3.72 -16.59
C ALA A 4 3.20 -3.27 -15.15
N TYR A 5 3.90 -2.19 -14.75
CA TYR A 5 3.73 -1.55 -13.47
C TYR A 5 2.29 -1.02 -13.41
N SER A 6 1.37 -1.89 -13.01
CA SER A 6 -0.02 -1.54 -12.75
C SER A 6 -0.03 -0.89 -11.38
N HIS A 7 -0.24 0.42 -11.38
CA HIS A 7 -0.44 1.18 -10.17
C HIS A 7 -1.63 0.58 -9.41
N LEU A 8 -1.56 0.57 -8.07
CA LEU A 8 -2.72 0.25 -7.26
C LEU A 8 -3.83 1.25 -7.59
N SER A 9 -4.97 0.69 -7.98
CA SER A 9 -6.22 1.43 -8.15
C SER A 9 -6.67 2.04 -6.81
N GLU A 10 -7.53 3.05 -6.87
CA GLU A 10 -8.06 3.71 -5.68
C GLU A 10 -8.81 2.71 -4.78
N GLU A 11 -9.51 1.76 -5.40
CA GLU A 11 -10.24 0.68 -4.72
C GLU A 11 -9.28 -0.24 -3.97
N GLU A 12 -8.19 -0.67 -4.61
CA GLU A 12 -7.17 -1.49 -3.96
C GLU A 12 -6.53 -0.74 -2.78
N ARG A 13 -6.29 0.56 -2.91
CA ARG A 13 -5.74 1.40 -1.83
C ARG A 13 -6.69 1.50 -0.65
N GLN A 14 -7.99 1.70 -0.89
CA GLN A 14 -9.00 1.72 0.16
C GLN A 14 -9.08 0.37 0.89
N VAL A 15 -9.08 -0.75 0.14
CA VAL A 15 -9.07 -2.09 0.75
C VAL A 15 -7.83 -2.27 1.62
N ILE A 16 -6.65 -1.85 1.16
CA ILE A 16 -5.41 -1.91 1.96
C ILE A 16 -5.56 -1.12 3.27
N GLN A 17 -6.09 0.11 3.22
CA GLN A 17 -6.25 0.94 4.42
C GLN A 17 -7.23 0.32 5.42
N ILE A 18 -8.38 -0.15 4.96
CA ILE A 18 -9.42 -0.79 5.79
C ILE A 18 -8.85 -2.04 6.46
N GLU A 19 -8.23 -2.94 5.67
CA GLU A 19 -7.73 -4.21 6.18
C GLU A 19 -6.55 -4.04 7.14
N ILE A 20 -5.70 -3.04 6.94
CA ILE A 20 -4.66 -2.68 7.91
C ILE A 20 -5.28 -2.14 9.21
N GLY A 21 -6.31 -1.29 9.12
CA GLY A 21 -7.09 -0.85 10.28
C GLY A 21 -7.74 -2.00 11.05
N ASN A 22 -8.14 -3.06 10.35
CA ASN A 22 -8.69 -4.28 10.92
C ASN A 22 -7.62 -5.23 11.51
N GLY A 23 -6.32 -4.93 11.36
CA GLY A 23 -5.22 -5.77 11.83
C GLY A 23 -4.88 -6.95 10.92
N THR A 24 -5.40 -6.98 9.68
CA THR A 24 -5.09 -8.03 8.71
C THR A 24 -3.63 -7.95 8.29
N SER A 25 -2.94 -9.10 8.27
CA SER A 25 -1.53 -9.15 7.84
C SER A 25 -1.33 -8.72 6.38
N ILE A 26 -0.25 -7.99 6.10
CA ILE A 26 0.13 -7.51 4.76
C ILE A 26 0.14 -8.64 3.72
N ARG A 27 0.63 -9.84 4.09
CA ARG A 27 0.64 -11.00 3.19
C ARG A 27 -0.78 -11.42 2.79
N ARG A 28 -1.73 -11.43 3.73
CA ARG A 28 -3.11 -11.80 3.48
C ARG A 28 -3.81 -10.76 2.60
N ILE A 29 -3.56 -9.47 2.82
CA ILE A 29 -4.07 -8.39 1.96
C ILE A 29 -3.54 -8.52 0.53
N GLY A 30 -2.24 -8.80 0.37
CA GLY A 30 -1.65 -9.06 -0.93
C GLY A 30 -2.34 -10.22 -1.67
N LEU A 31 -2.57 -11.34 -0.97
CA LEU A 31 -3.28 -12.49 -1.56
C LEU A 31 -4.72 -12.14 -1.97
N MET A 32 -5.45 -11.37 -1.16
CA MET A 32 -6.83 -10.95 -1.47
C MET A 32 -6.91 -10.09 -2.72
N LEU A 33 -5.91 -9.22 -2.94
CA LEU A 33 -5.85 -8.32 -4.09
C LEU A 33 -5.13 -8.93 -5.30
N GLY A 34 -4.60 -10.15 -5.19
CA GLY A 34 -3.72 -10.73 -6.21
C GLY A 34 -2.42 -9.94 -6.40
N ARG A 35 -1.96 -9.22 -5.36
CA ARG A 35 -0.76 -8.38 -5.38
C ARG A 35 0.34 -8.95 -4.50
N ASN A 36 1.58 -8.61 -4.84
CA ASN A 36 2.71 -8.94 -4.00
C ASN A 36 2.64 -8.17 -2.66
N ALA A 37 2.99 -8.84 -1.56
CA ALA A 37 3.06 -8.22 -0.24
C ALA A 37 3.95 -6.96 -0.21
N SER A 38 5.02 -6.93 -1.02
CA SER A 38 5.92 -5.77 -1.17
C SER A 38 5.22 -4.57 -1.82
N THR A 39 4.19 -4.79 -2.65
CA THR A 39 3.39 -3.70 -3.23
C THR A 39 2.47 -3.08 -2.18
N VAL A 40 1.81 -3.91 -1.38
CA VAL A 40 0.96 -3.47 -0.26
C VAL A 40 1.81 -2.75 0.80
N SER A 41 2.97 -3.29 1.17
CA SER A 41 3.88 -2.66 2.13
C SER A 41 4.36 -1.28 1.67
N ARG A 42 4.72 -1.14 0.39
CA ARG A 42 5.10 0.16 -0.20
C ARG A 42 3.94 1.15 -0.18
N GLU A 43 2.72 0.71 -0.44
CA GLU A 43 1.54 1.57 -0.36
C GLU A 43 1.28 2.05 1.07
N ILE A 44 1.33 1.14 2.04
CA ILE A 44 1.19 1.50 3.45
C ILE A 44 2.24 2.53 3.82
N LYS A 45 3.52 2.31 3.48
CA LYS A 45 4.60 3.26 3.76
C LYS A 45 4.34 4.64 3.14
N ARG A 46 3.83 4.69 1.89
CA ARG A 46 3.45 5.95 1.21
C ARG A 46 2.31 6.64 1.94
N ASN A 47 1.28 5.90 2.34
CA ASN A 47 0.10 6.45 2.99
C ASN A 47 0.37 6.83 4.46
N THR A 48 1.35 6.22 5.11
CA THR A 48 1.84 6.57 6.46
C THR A 48 2.92 7.63 6.44
N TRP A 49 3.44 8.03 5.27
CA TRP A 49 4.38 9.14 5.17
C TRP A 49 3.61 10.44 5.41
N PHE A 50 3.41 10.75 6.69
CA PHE A 50 3.23 12.12 7.12
C PHE A 50 4.41 12.91 6.54
N PRO A 51 4.20 14.02 5.82
CA PRO A 51 5.28 14.94 5.59
C PRO A 51 5.66 15.48 6.97
N SER A 52 6.68 14.87 7.60
CA SER A 52 7.43 15.58 8.62
C SER A 52 7.85 16.88 7.96
N ASN A 53 7.41 17.97 8.57
CA ASN A 53 7.73 19.33 8.21
C ASN A 53 9.25 19.50 8.06
N GLU A 54 9.80 19.23 6.87
CA GLU A 54 11.14 19.66 6.46
C GLU A 54 11.00 20.94 5.64
N SER A 55 10.40 21.96 6.27
CA SER A 55 10.72 23.34 5.98
C SER A 55 11.84 23.77 6.94
N GLU A 56 13.09 23.60 6.51
CA GLU A 56 14.19 24.52 6.84
C GLU A 56 15.33 24.35 5.82
N SER A 57 15.36 25.21 4.81
CA SER A 57 16.57 25.94 4.41
C SER A 57 16.20 27.16 3.56
#